data_AF-A7WLP8-F1
#
_entry.id   AF-A7WLP8-F1
#
_cell.length_a   1.000
_cell.length_b   1.000
_cell.length_c   1.000
_cell.angle_alpha   90.00
_cell.angle_beta   90.00
_cell.angle_gamma   90.00
#
_symmetry.space_group_name_H-M   'P 1'
#
loop_
_entity.id
_entity.type
_entity.pdbx_description
1 polymer ?
#
loop_
_entity_poly.entity_id
_entity_poly.type
_entity_poly.pdbx_seq_one_letter_code
_entity_poly.pdbx_strand_id
1 'polypeptide(L)'
;CVVYMLKEQLQAIWDEPDYETMVAALEAWCRLAKSTRILSLINFADALLERKVGICNYGKYKLTNARVEAGNVSIGLLRRRARGVRDTDYFKLKIRQTSVPDTHSTFYPNIKLT
;
A
#
# COMPACT_ATOMS: atom_id res chain seq x y z
N CYS A 1 17.12 18.22 9.82
CA CYS A 1 15.77 18.83 9.82
C CYS A 1 15.10 18.96 8.44
N VAL A 2 15.82 18.99 7.31
CA VAL A 2 15.22 19.13 5.96
C VAL A 2 14.44 17.90 5.48
N VAL A 3 15.00 16.69 5.65
CA VAL A 3 14.36 15.44 5.19
C VAL A 3 13.00 15.23 5.88
N TYR A 4 12.93 15.49 7.19
CA TYR A 4 11.69 15.36 7.94
C TYR A 4 10.62 16.34 7.45
N MET A 5 10.99 17.60 7.22
CA MET A 5 10.07 18.60 6.67
C MET A 5 9.53 18.19 5.29
N LEU A 6 10.39 17.71 4.40
CA LEU A 6 9.97 17.24 3.08
C LEU A 6 9.06 16.02 3.17
N LYS A 7 9.28 15.12 4.12
CA LYS A 7 8.39 13.99 4.38
C LYS A 7 6.99 14.45 4.78
N GLU A 8 6.88 15.40 5.71
CA GLU A 8 5.57 15.94 6.12
C GLU A 8 4.87 16.69 4.96
N GLN A 9 5.60 17.49 4.19
CA GLN A 9 5.04 18.15 2.99
C GLN A 9 4.56 17.16 1.93
N LEU A 10 5.29 16.05 1.75
CA LEU A 10 4.88 15.00 0.82
C LEU A 10 3.55 14.40 1.28
N GLN A 11 3.41 14.11 2.58
CA GLN A 11 2.22 13.49 3.15
C GLN A 11 0.96 14.35 2.97
N ALA A 12 1.09 15.68 3.00
CA ALA A 12 -0.01 16.61 2.77
C ALA A 12 -0.62 16.52 1.35
N ILE A 13 0.11 15.98 0.36
CA ILE A 13 -0.38 15.85 -1.03
C ILE A 13 -1.62 14.93 -1.11
N TRP A 14 -1.76 13.99 -0.17
CA TRP A 14 -2.93 13.09 -0.14
C TRP A 14 -4.23 13.78 0.27
N ASP A 15 -4.16 14.97 0.85
CA ASP A 15 -5.32 15.78 1.24
C ASP A 15 -5.88 16.58 0.05
N GLU A 16 -5.18 16.61 -1.09
CA GLU A 16 -5.64 17.28 -2.30
C GLU A 16 -6.96 16.67 -2.84
N PRO A 17 -7.92 17.52 -3.28
CA PRO A 17 -9.27 17.08 -3.61
C PRO A 17 -9.39 16.46 -5.01
N ASP A 18 -8.53 16.84 -5.95
CA ASP A 18 -8.63 16.41 -7.34
C ASP A 18 -7.28 16.02 -7.96
N TYR A 19 -7.35 15.39 -9.15
CA TYR A 19 -6.18 14.87 -9.84
C TYR A 19 -5.19 15.98 -10.22
N GLU A 20 -5.69 17.12 -10.72
CA GLU A 20 -4.85 18.19 -11.26
C GLU A 20 -4.13 18.94 -10.14
N THR A 21 -4.81 19.24 -9.02
CA THR A 21 -4.16 19.86 -7.86
C THR A 21 -3.11 18.93 -7.25
N MET A 22 -3.40 17.62 -7.18
CA MET A 22 -2.45 16.63 -6.70
C MET A 22 -1.22 16.50 -7.61
N VAL A 23 -1.39 16.58 -8.95
CA VAL A 23 -0.26 16.64 -9.90
C VAL A 23 0.58 17.89 -9.67
N ALA A 24 -0.05 19.06 -9.57
CA ALA A 24 0.65 20.32 -9.36
C ALA A 24 1.45 20.31 -8.04
N ALA A 25 0.86 19.81 -6.96
CA ALA A 25 1.49 19.67 -5.66
C ALA A 25 2.67 18.67 -5.71
N LEU A 26 2.51 17.51 -6.37
CA LEU A 26 3.56 16.51 -6.52
C LEU A 26 4.75 17.04 -7.33
N GLU A 27 4.50 17.73 -8.44
CA GLU A 27 5.55 18.32 -9.26
C GLU A 27 6.28 19.46 -8.54
N ALA A 28 5.55 20.28 -7.77
CA ALA A 28 6.14 21.31 -6.92
C ALA A 28 7.05 20.71 -5.84
N TRP A 29 6.58 19.65 -5.16
CA TRP A 29 7.36 18.92 -4.18
C TRP A 29 8.63 18.31 -4.81
N CYS A 30 8.53 17.70 -5.99
CA CYS A 30 9.68 17.11 -6.69
C CYS A 30 10.73 18.16 -7.07
N ARG A 31 10.31 19.37 -7.49
CA ARG A 31 11.23 20.48 -7.74
C ARG A 31 11.98 20.89 -6.47
N LEU A 32 11.28 21.00 -5.34
CA LEU A 32 11.87 21.33 -4.05
C LEU A 32 12.82 20.23 -3.55
N ALA A 33 12.43 18.96 -3.67
CA ALA A 33 13.28 17.83 -3.31
C ALA A 33 14.59 17.84 -4.11
N LYS A 34 14.53 18.14 -5.41
CA LYS A 34 15.71 18.25 -6.28
C LYS A 34 16.62 19.42 -5.92
N SER A 35 16.06 20.54 -5.47
CA SER A 35 16.88 21.70 -5.08
C SER A 35 17.72 21.46 -3.82
N THR A 36 17.41 20.43 -3.01
CA THR A 36 18.19 20.08 -1.81
C THR A 36 19.58 19.53 -2.11
N ARG A 37 19.86 19.09 -3.35
CA ARG A 37 21.10 18.39 -3.76
C ARG A 37 21.40 17.11 -2.97
N ILE A 38 20.41 16.57 -2.27
CA ILE A 38 20.54 15.28 -1.58
C ILE A 38 20.19 14.17 -2.59
N LEU A 39 21.19 13.37 -2.94
CA LEU A 39 21.06 12.35 -4.00
C LEU A 39 19.89 11.38 -3.75
N SER A 40 19.68 10.94 -2.51
CA SER A 40 18.57 10.05 -2.17
C SER A 40 17.19 10.69 -2.37
N LEU A 41 17.04 12.00 -2.10
CA LEU A 41 15.80 12.73 -2.34
C LEU A 41 15.56 13.00 -3.82
N ILE A 42 16.63 13.27 -4.59
CA ILE A 42 16.55 13.44 -6.05
C ILE A 42 16.04 12.14 -6.68
N ASN A 43 16.68 11.01 -6.38
CA ASN A 43 16.29 9.70 -6.93
C ASN A 43 14.85 9.33 -6.53
N PHE A 44 14.44 9.67 -5.31
CA PHE A 44 13.08 9.44 -4.85
C PHE A 44 12.06 10.32 -5.58
N ALA A 45 12.37 11.60 -5.82
CA ALA A 45 11.54 12.49 -6.63
C ALA A 45 11.40 11.99 -8.08
N ASP A 46 12.47 11.48 -8.69
CA ASP A 46 12.42 10.89 -10.03
C ASP A 46 11.50 9.67 -10.06
N ALA A 47 11.62 8.76 -9.09
CA ALA A 47 10.76 7.59 -8.98
C ALA A 47 9.27 7.94 -8.78
N LEU A 48 8.97 9.03 -8.06
CA LEU A 48 7.60 9.54 -7.91
C LEU A 48 7.05 10.08 -9.24
N LEU A 49 7.85 10.85 -9.99
CA LEU A 49 7.44 11.42 -11.27
C LEU A 49 7.14 10.33 -12.32
N GLU A 50 7.94 9.26 -12.36
CA GLU A 50 7.68 8.09 -13.22
C GLU A 50 6.31 7.47 -12.96
N ARG A 51 5.84 7.50 -11.71
CA ARG A 51 4.59 6.86 -11.26
C ARG A 51 3.46 7.87 -11.04
N LYS A 52 3.63 9.12 -11.48
CA LYS A 52 2.73 10.24 -11.13
C LYS A 52 1.28 9.97 -11.44
N VAL A 53 0.98 9.36 -12.59
CA VAL A 53 -0.39 9.08 -13.02
C VAL A 53 -1.11 8.17 -12.01
N GLY A 54 -0.44 7.10 -11.57
CA GLY A 54 -1.01 6.17 -10.58
C GLY A 54 -1.19 6.81 -9.21
N ILE A 55 -0.25 7.66 -8.80
CA ILE A 55 -0.31 8.39 -7.52
C ILE A 55 -1.45 9.41 -7.54
N CYS A 56 -1.52 10.27 -8.56
CA CYS A 56 -2.50 11.34 -8.66
C CYS A 56 -3.93 10.83 -8.92
N ASN A 57 -4.09 9.62 -9.47
CA ASN A 57 -5.39 8.94 -9.55
C ASN A 57 -6.03 8.75 -8.16
N TYR A 58 -5.24 8.75 -7.08
CA TYR A 58 -5.77 8.79 -5.72
C TYR A 58 -6.64 10.03 -5.47
N GLY A 59 -6.26 11.22 -5.95
CA GLY A 59 -7.05 12.44 -5.79
C GLY A 59 -8.49 12.27 -6.28
N LYS A 60 -8.67 11.62 -7.44
CA LYS A 60 -9.98 11.39 -8.06
C LYS A 60 -10.75 10.20 -7.48
N TYR A 61 -10.09 9.06 -7.30
CA TYR A 61 -10.78 7.80 -6.99
C TYR A 61 -10.63 7.35 -5.53
N LYS A 62 -9.70 7.97 -4.78
CA LYS A 62 -9.33 7.64 -3.40
C LYS A 62 -9.07 6.13 -3.19
N LEU A 63 -8.57 5.46 -4.24
CA LEU A 63 -8.25 4.04 -4.22
C LEU A 63 -6.95 3.80 -3.46
N THR A 64 -7.02 2.98 -2.42
CA THR A 64 -5.85 2.58 -1.64
C THR A 64 -5.48 1.13 -1.92
N ASN A 65 -4.19 0.82 -1.83
CA ASN A 65 -3.70 -0.55 -1.94
C ASN A 65 -3.89 -1.37 -0.64
N ALA A 66 -4.49 -0.77 0.40
CA ALA A 66 -4.58 -1.35 1.74
C ALA A 66 -5.25 -2.73 1.76
N ARG A 67 -6.33 -2.91 0.99
CA ARG A 67 -7.04 -4.19 0.91
C ARG A 67 -6.22 -5.28 0.24
N VAL A 68 -5.48 -4.93 -0.82
CA VAL A 68 -4.62 -5.86 -1.53
C VAL A 68 -3.42 -6.24 -0.67
N GLU A 69 -2.80 -5.28 0.02
CA GLU A 69 -1.70 -5.54 0.95
C GLU A 69 -2.13 -6.41 2.14
N ALA A 70 -3.31 -6.17 2.71
CA ALA A 70 -3.88 -7.05 3.73
C ALA A 70 -4.06 -8.49 3.20
N GLY A 71 -4.50 -8.65 1.95
CA GLY A 71 -4.57 -9.94 1.27
C GLY A 71 -3.19 -10.60 1.11
N ASN A 72 -2.20 -9.85 0.63
CA ASN A 72 -0.82 -10.34 0.45
C ASN A 72 -0.21 -10.83 1.77
N VAL A 73 -0.44 -10.10 2.86
CA VAL A 73 -0.01 -10.48 4.22
C VAL A 73 -0.68 -11.78 4.64
N SER A 74 -2.01 -11.89 4.51
CA SER A 74 -2.77 -13.10 4.86
C SER A 74 -2.30 -14.34 4.09
N ILE A 75 -2.07 -14.22 2.79
CA ILE A 75 -1.52 -15.30 1.95
C ILE A 75 -0.12 -15.71 2.42
N GLY A 76 0.73 -14.72 2.71
CA GLY A 76 2.08 -14.94 3.23
C GLY A 76 2.08 -15.69 4.58
N LEU A 77 1.17 -15.32 5.49
CA LEU A 77 0.99 -15.99 6.78
C LEU A 77 0.50 -17.43 6.61
N LEU A 78 -0.49 -17.66 5.74
CA LEU A 78 -1.01 -18.98 5.42
C LEU A 78 0.11 -19.89 4.90
N ARG A 79 0.93 -19.39 3.96
CA ARG A 79 2.09 -20.12 3.43
C ARG A 79 3.12 -20.45 4.50
N ARG A 80 3.45 -19.50 5.38
CA ARG A 80 4.39 -19.74 6.50
C ARG A 80 3.87 -20.82 7.44
N ARG A 81 2.56 -20.82 7.75
CA ARG A 81 1.92 -21.84 8.60
C ARG A 81 1.95 -23.24 7.95
N ALA A 82 1.78 -23.33 6.63
CA ALA A 82 1.77 -24.59 5.90
C ALA A 82 3.15 -25.29 5.82
N ARG A 83 4.26 -24.55 6.01
CA ARG A 83 5.65 -25.07 5.89
C ARG A 83 5.93 -25.80 4.56
N GLY A 84 5.33 -25.31 3.49
CA GLY A 84 5.35 -25.93 2.16
C GLY A 84 3.95 -26.14 1.62
N VAL A 85 3.78 -26.06 0.29
CA VAL A 85 2.48 -26.25 -0.36
C VAL A 85 2.62 -27.46 -1.28
N ARG A 86 1.99 -28.58 -0.89
CA ARG A 86 1.96 -29.81 -1.71
C ARG A 86 0.83 -29.79 -2.74
N ASP A 87 -0.28 -29.14 -2.39
CA ASP A 87 -1.47 -29.00 -3.22
C ASP A 87 -1.78 -27.51 -3.39
N THR A 88 -1.61 -27.02 -4.62
CA THR A 88 -1.84 -25.62 -4.95
C THR A 88 -3.32 -25.27 -5.06
N ASP A 89 -4.18 -26.23 -5.39
CA ASP A 89 -5.62 -25.99 -5.50
C ASP A 89 -6.26 -25.92 -4.12
N TYR A 90 -5.85 -26.79 -3.20
CA TYR A 90 -6.22 -26.66 -1.78
C TYR A 90 -5.72 -25.34 -1.17
N PHE A 91 -4.52 -24.89 -1.54
CA PHE A 91 -4.01 -23.59 -1.11
C PHE A 91 -4.87 -22.42 -1.60
N LYS A 92 -5.31 -22.43 -2.87
CA LYS A 92 -6.26 -21.43 -3.40
C LYS A 92 -7.58 -21.43 -2.63
N LEU A 93 -8.10 -22.60 -2.27
CA LEU A 93 -9.32 -22.71 -1.45
C LEU A 93 -9.12 -22.08 -0.07
N LYS A 94 -7.96 -22.31 0.57
CA LYS A 94 -7.63 -21.68 1.85
C LYS A 94 -7.51 -20.15 1.77
N ILE A 95 -6.97 -19.62 0.67
CA ILE A 95 -6.94 -18.16 0.44
C ILE A 95 -8.37 -17.62 0.33
N ARG A 96 -9.25 -18.27 -0.44
CA ARG A 96 -10.66 -17.87 -0.53
C ARG A 96 -11.36 -17.94 0.83
N GLN A 97 -11.09 -18.97 1.63
CA GLN A 97 -11.62 -19.08 2.98
C GLN A 97 -11.26 -17.86 3.85
N THR A 98 -10.03 -17.34 3.77
CA THR A 98 -9.59 -16.16 4.54
C THR A 98 -10.26 -14.85 4.12
N SER A 99 -10.90 -14.78 2.96
CA SER A 99 -11.68 -13.61 2.53
C SER A 99 -13.09 -13.54 3.12
N VAL A 100 -13.52 -14.60 3.81
CA VAL A 100 -14.81 -14.69 4.49
C VAL A 100 -14.58 -14.58 6.00
N PRO A 101 -15.44 -13.88 6.77
CA PRO A 101 -15.32 -13.85 8.22
C PRO A 101 -15.34 -15.26 8.82
N ASP A 102 -14.43 -15.52 9.76
CA ASP A 102 -14.35 -16.82 10.43
C ASP A 102 -15.61 -17.04 11.29
N THR A 103 -16.31 -18.14 11.05
CA THR A 103 -17.45 -18.59 11.87
C THR A 103 -17.01 -19.42 13.08
N HIS A 104 -15.81 -20.02 13.02
CA HIS A 104 -15.24 -20.87 14.06
C HIS A 104 -13.74 -20.55 14.24
N SER A 105 -13.24 -20.68 15.46
CA SER A 105 -11.80 -20.53 15.70
C SER A 105 -11.03 -21.61 14.96
N THR A 106 -10.01 -21.19 14.19
CA THR A 106 -9.11 -22.12 13.48
C THR A 106 -8.37 -23.06 14.44
N PHE A 107 -8.18 -22.64 15.70
CA PHE A 107 -7.49 -23.43 16.74
C PHE A 107 -8.44 -24.20 17.65
N TYR A 108 -9.68 -23.71 17.79
CA TYR A 108 -10.71 -24.30 18.65
C TYR A 108 -12.03 -24.41 17.87
N PRO A 109 -12.21 -25.46 17.05
CA PRO A 109 -13.37 -25.57 16.16
C PRO A 109 -14.72 -25.55 16.90
N ASN A 110 -14.72 -25.90 18.19
CA ASN A 110 -15.91 -25.89 19.05
C ASN A 110 -16.24 -24.51 19.64
N ILE A 111 -15.41 -23.49 19.41
CA ILE A 111 -15.64 -22.12 19.89
C ILE A 111 -16.13 -21.29 18.70
N LYS A 112 -17.41 -20.87 18.77
CA LYS A 112 -17.95 -19.85 17.87
C LYS A 112 -17.36 -18.49 18.25
N LEU A 113 -16.92 -17.74 17.24
CA LEU A 113 -16.38 -16.39 17.40
C LEU A 113 -17.45 -15.31 17.21
N THR A 114 -18.72 -15.71 17.18
CA THR A 114 -19.92 -14.86 17.07
C THR A 114 -20.74 -14.97 18.34
#